data_AF-B0DVX1-F1
#
_entry.id   AF-B0DVX1-F1
#
_cell.length_a   1.000
_cell.length_b   1.000
_cell.length_c   1.000
_cell.angle_alpha   90.00
_cell.angle_beta   90.00
_cell.angle_gamma   90.00
#
_symmetry.space_group_name_H-M   'P 1'
#
loop_
_entity.id
_entity.type
_entity.pdbx_description
1 polymer ?
#
loop_
_entity_poly.entity_id
_entity_poly.type
_entity_poly.pdbx_seq_one_letter_code
_entity_poly.pdbx_strand_id
1 'polypeptide(L)'
;MDLPNFRSYTSPLPHLAFSSSFFNNLTITQAAEYSYPTIAPIGSVSSARFLPEVPFSAAATVIISGEVIPNYNDLKFLTSSIENEYTAGSRSAEVRFRYNGTERCMVYHFSKLELIRNCSNYEPAIISYRHLLMHIQSGPFNLGSAFETFRNSLVTSKIQGFYVSDFQLDKLGCLLGESWLEEDIFNALLEFSYFQNTHYTLSSEQNSSTILLPTSV
;
A
#
# COMPACT_ATOMS: atom_id res chain seq x y z
N MET A 1 4.27 18.95 32.68
CA MET A 1 4.61 18.40 31.36
C MET A 1 3.29 18.22 30.65
N ASP A 2 3.03 19.00 29.61
CA ASP A 2 1.79 18.84 28.83
C ASP A 2 1.83 17.51 28.09
N LEU A 3 0.74 16.75 28.19
CA LEU A 3 0.60 15.53 27.43
C LEU A 3 0.58 15.89 25.93
N PRO A 4 1.28 15.13 25.08
CA PRO A 4 1.15 15.31 23.64
C PRO A 4 -0.32 15.17 23.23
N ASN A 5 -0.74 15.86 22.16
CA ASN A 5 -2.07 15.59 21.63
C ASN A 5 -2.12 14.17 21.05
N PHE A 6 -3.33 13.60 20.97
CA PHE A 6 -3.52 12.23 20.49
C PHE A 6 -2.83 11.99 19.15
N ARG A 7 -2.99 12.89 18.18
CA ARG A 7 -2.41 12.77 16.85
C ARG A 7 -0.88 12.72 16.87
N SER A 8 -0.22 13.58 17.64
CA SER A 8 1.25 13.56 17.74
C SER A 8 1.76 12.34 18.48
N TYR A 9 0.98 11.81 19.44
CA TYR A 9 1.31 10.59 20.16
C TYR A 9 1.20 9.33 19.29
N THR A 10 0.19 9.25 18.43
CA THR A 10 -0.04 8.09 17.55
C THR A 10 0.71 8.18 16.23
N SER A 11 1.17 9.36 15.81
CA SER A 11 1.92 9.48 14.56
C SER A 11 3.31 8.85 14.68
N PRO A 12 3.67 7.86 13.84
CA PRO A 12 5.04 7.39 13.74
C PRO A 12 5.97 8.51 13.28
N LEU A 13 7.24 8.46 13.69
CA LEU A 13 8.24 9.41 13.19
C LEU A 13 8.40 9.23 11.67
N PRO A 14 8.50 10.32 10.87
CA PRO A 14 8.55 10.26 9.41
C PRO A 14 9.70 9.43 8.82
N HIS A 15 10.81 9.29 9.56
CA HIS A 15 11.98 8.53 9.13
C HIS A 15 11.91 7.05 9.48
N LEU A 16 10.88 6.60 10.22
CA LEU A 16 10.71 5.19 10.54
C LEU A 16 10.28 4.41 9.30
N ALA A 17 10.84 3.21 9.15
CA ALA A 17 10.38 2.25 8.16
C ALA A 17 8.88 1.99 8.33
N PHE A 18 8.18 1.82 7.19
CA PHE A 18 6.74 1.60 7.11
C PHE A 18 5.86 2.75 7.64
N SER A 19 6.42 3.92 7.92
CA SER A 19 5.63 5.15 8.07
C SER A 19 4.99 5.56 6.73
N SER A 20 3.99 6.42 6.75
CA SER A 20 3.41 6.96 5.52
C SER A 20 4.46 7.72 4.69
N SER A 21 5.35 8.46 5.36
CA SER A 21 6.48 9.15 4.72
C SER A 21 7.47 8.17 4.09
N PHE A 22 7.69 7.00 4.68
CA PHE A 22 8.49 5.95 4.07
C PHE A 22 7.88 5.47 2.75
N PHE A 23 6.60 5.09 2.74
CA PHE A 23 5.95 4.60 1.51
C PHE A 23 5.82 5.67 0.41
N ASN A 24 5.59 6.92 0.79
CA ASN A 24 5.51 8.03 -0.18
C ASN A 24 6.84 8.33 -0.88
N ASN A 25 7.97 7.91 -0.31
CA ASN A 25 9.30 8.12 -0.90
C ASN A 25 9.92 6.83 -1.47
N LEU A 26 9.21 5.71 -1.35
CA LEU A 26 9.71 4.39 -1.75
C LEU A 26 9.48 4.19 -3.25
N THR A 27 10.54 3.87 -3.99
CA THR A 27 10.39 3.47 -5.39
C THR A 27 9.92 2.02 -5.51
N ILE A 28 9.35 1.67 -6.65
CA ILE A 28 8.89 0.30 -6.94
C ILE A 28 10.04 -0.72 -6.81
N THR A 29 11.23 -0.40 -7.33
CA THR A 29 12.41 -1.29 -7.19
C THR A 29 12.80 -1.46 -5.72
N GLN A 30 12.88 -0.37 -4.96
CA GLN A 30 13.21 -0.44 -3.54
C GLN A 30 12.17 -1.24 -2.75
N ALA A 31 10.88 -1.04 -3.03
CA ALA A 31 9.79 -1.75 -2.36
C ALA A 31 9.84 -3.26 -2.61
N ALA A 32 10.18 -3.66 -3.84
CA ALA A 32 10.30 -5.06 -4.21
C ALA A 32 11.45 -5.75 -3.47
N GLU A 33 12.59 -5.06 -3.32
CA GLU A 33 13.79 -5.57 -2.63
C GLU A 33 13.71 -5.47 -1.10
N TYR A 34 12.83 -4.60 -0.57
CA TYR A 34 12.74 -4.37 0.87
C TYR A 34 12.24 -5.61 1.64
N SER A 35 12.86 -5.90 2.79
CA SER A 35 12.39 -6.96 3.67
C SER A 35 11.09 -6.56 4.35
N TYR A 36 9.98 -7.08 3.85
CA TYR A 36 8.64 -6.81 4.39
C TYR A 36 8.39 -7.64 5.65
N PRO A 37 7.72 -7.10 6.69
CA PRO A 37 7.33 -7.91 7.85
C PRO A 37 6.34 -8.98 7.41
N THR A 38 6.32 -10.08 8.15
CA THR A 38 5.32 -11.12 7.92
C THR A 38 4.02 -10.71 8.60
N ILE A 39 2.95 -10.53 7.82
CA ILE A 39 1.62 -10.24 8.36
C ILE A 39 0.92 -11.56 8.67
N ALA A 40 0.45 -11.72 9.91
CA ALA A 40 -0.32 -12.88 10.31
C ALA A 40 -1.66 -12.93 9.54
N PRO A 41 -2.23 -14.12 9.30
CA PRO A 41 -3.52 -14.25 8.62
C PRO A 41 -4.65 -13.51 9.36
N ILE A 42 -5.71 -13.14 8.63
CA ILE A 42 -6.95 -12.61 9.21
C ILE A 42 -7.54 -13.65 10.17
N GLY A 43 -8.09 -13.19 11.31
CA GLY A 43 -8.59 -14.04 12.39
C GLY A 43 -7.48 -14.57 13.32
N SER A 44 -6.26 -14.02 13.24
CA SER A 44 -5.14 -14.46 14.06
C SER A 44 -5.13 -13.84 15.46
N VAL A 45 -5.70 -12.64 15.62
CA VAL A 45 -5.78 -11.97 16.92
C VAL A 45 -6.85 -12.62 17.78
N SER A 46 -6.45 -13.08 18.97
CA SER A 46 -7.34 -13.73 19.94
C SER A 46 -7.91 -12.76 20.97
N SER A 47 -7.15 -11.74 21.34
CA SER A 47 -7.59 -10.69 22.27
C SER A 47 -6.71 -9.45 22.15
N ALA A 48 -7.28 -8.29 22.52
CA ALA A 48 -6.51 -7.08 22.70
C ALA A 48 -7.11 -6.25 23.85
N ARG A 49 -6.25 -5.54 24.58
CA ARG A 49 -6.66 -4.63 25.67
C ARG A 49 -5.74 -3.42 25.76
N PHE A 50 -6.29 -2.31 26.21
CA PHE A 50 -5.51 -1.10 26.46
C PHE A 50 -4.76 -1.17 27.79
N LEU A 51 -3.63 -0.49 27.82
CA LEU A 51 -2.70 -0.44 28.94
C LEU A 51 -2.28 1.02 29.19
N PRO A 52 -2.18 1.46 30.46
CA PRO A 52 -1.74 2.82 30.80
C PRO A 52 -0.23 3.03 30.63
N GLU A 53 0.55 1.95 30.53
CA GLU A 53 2.01 2.04 30.43
C GLU A 53 2.46 2.53 29.05
N VAL A 54 3.50 3.37 29.05
CA VAL A 54 4.21 3.76 27.83
C VAL A 54 5.34 2.76 27.61
N PRO A 55 5.28 1.88 26.60
CA PRO A 55 6.36 0.94 26.34
C PRO A 55 7.50 1.66 25.60
N PHE A 56 8.73 1.48 26.09
CA PHE A 56 9.94 2.10 25.52
C PHE A 56 10.78 1.14 24.68
N SER A 57 10.38 -0.14 24.58
CA SER A 57 11.15 -1.11 23.82
C SER A 57 11.02 -0.87 22.31
N ALA A 58 12.08 -1.19 21.56
CA ALA A 58 12.03 -1.18 20.10
C ALA A 58 10.92 -2.08 19.58
N ALA A 59 10.74 -3.27 20.18
CA ALA A 59 9.67 -4.20 19.84
C ALA A 59 8.25 -3.64 20.04
N ALA A 60 8.08 -2.59 20.84
CA ALA A 60 6.78 -1.95 21.04
C ALA A 60 6.55 -0.72 20.16
N THR A 61 7.60 -0.13 19.59
CA THR A 61 7.55 1.21 18.95
C THR A 61 7.93 1.22 17.48
N VAL A 62 8.73 0.25 17.02
CA VAL A 62 9.18 0.12 15.63
C VAL A 62 8.92 -1.29 15.09
N ILE A 63 8.81 -1.43 13.77
CA ILE A 63 8.75 -2.73 13.10
C ILE A 63 10.18 -3.20 12.86
N ILE A 64 10.56 -4.34 13.45
CA ILE A 64 11.92 -4.89 13.34
C ILE A 64 12.00 -5.81 12.11
N SER A 65 13.17 -5.92 11.49
CA SER A 65 13.40 -6.84 10.37
C SER A 65 13.05 -8.28 10.76
N GLY A 66 12.27 -8.97 9.91
CA GLY A 66 11.79 -10.34 10.16
C GLY A 66 10.69 -10.45 11.22
N GLU A 67 10.17 -9.32 11.71
CA GLU A 67 9.06 -9.34 12.67
C GLU A 67 7.79 -9.91 12.05
N VAL A 68 7.04 -10.69 12.85
CA VAL A 68 5.68 -11.09 12.53
C VAL A 68 4.74 -10.14 13.25
N ILE A 69 3.87 -9.48 12.49
CA ILE A 69 2.87 -8.53 12.98
C ILE A 69 1.45 -9.05 12.78
N PRO A 70 0.48 -8.68 13.62
CA PRO A 70 -0.92 -9.04 13.41
C PRO A 70 -1.49 -8.39 12.15
N ASN A 71 -2.54 -9.00 11.60
CA ASN A 71 -3.31 -8.37 10.52
C ASN A 71 -4.06 -7.14 11.05
N TYR A 72 -3.99 -6.01 10.34
CA TYR A 72 -4.70 -4.81 10.79
C TYR A 72 -6.23 -4.97 10.78
N ASN A 73 -6.81 -5.82 9.92
CA ASN A 73 -8.26 -6.04 9.92
C ASN A 73 -8.77 -6.56 11.27
N ASP A 74 -7.96 -7.39 11.93
CA ASP A 74 -8.28 -7.91 13.25
C ASP A 74 -8.12 -6.85 14.35
N LEU A 75 -7.40 -5.77 14.09
CA LEU A 75 -7.17 -4.67 15.04
C LEU A 75 -8.16 -3.52 14.88
N LYS A 76 -9.02 -3.53 13.86
CA LYS A 76 -9.98 -2.45 13.59
C LYS A 76 -10.85 -2.13 14.83
N PHE A 77 -11.34 -3.17 15.52
CA PHE A 77 -12.16 -3.00 16.74
C PHE A 77 -11.41 -2.28 17.86
N LEU A 78 -10.10 -2.53 17.98
CA LEU A 78 -9.26 -1.88 18.97
C LEU A 78 -9.04 -0.42 18.55
N THR A 79 -8.64 -0.21 17.30
CA THR A 79 -8.28 1.13 16.80
C THR A 79 -9.46 2.09 16.69
N SER A 80 -10.70 1.62 16.63
CA SER A 80 -11.88 2.51 16.62
C SER A 80 -12.10 3.26 17.93
N SER A 81 -11.55 2.75 19.05
CA SER A 81 -11.74 3.34 20.39
C SER A 81 -10.46 3.97 20.96
N ILE A 82 -9.38 3.98 20.19
CA ILE A 82 -8.03 4.32 20.68
C ILE A 82 -7.91 5.78 21.17
N GLU A 83 -8.64 6.72 20.60
CA GLU A 83 -8.62 8.13 21.01
C GLU A 83 -9.34 8.35 22.35
N ASN A 84 -10.47 7.68 22.55
CA ASN A 84 -11.19 7.69 23.83
C ASN A 84 -10.31 7.12 24.95
N GLU A 85 -9.63 6.02 24.63
CA GLU A 85 -8.73 5.33 25.56
C GLU A 85 -7.48 6.15 25.86
N TYR A 86 -6.93 6.83 24.86
CA TYR A 86 -5.87 7.81 25.08
C TYR A 86 -6.29 8.91 26.08
N THR A 87 -7.51 9.42 25.92
CA THR A 87 -8.10 10.44 26.82
C THR A 87 -8.32 9.88 28.22
N ALA A 88 -8.67 8.59 28.34
CA ALA A 88 -8.83 7.87 29.60
C ALA A 88 -7.49 7.51 30.29
N GLY A 89 -6.34 7.78 29.66
CA GLY A 89 -5.01 7.54 30.22
C GLY A 89 -4.27 6.34 29.65
N SER A 90 -4.88 5.60 28.73
CA SER A 90 -4.22 4.49 28.02
C SER A 90 -3.12 5.00 27.07
N ARG A 91 -2.04 4.26 26.98
CA ARG A 91 -0.82 4.66 26.25
C ARG A 91 -0.29 3.56 25.32
N SER A 92 -0.74 2.34 25.51
CA SER A 92 -0.40 1.19 24.69
C SER A 92 -1.54 0.16 24.63
N ALA A 93 -1.36 -0.87 23.81
CA ALA A 93 -2.26 -2.00 23.77
C ALA A 93 -1.48 -3.33 23.84
N GLU A 94 -1.91 -4.22 24.72
CA GLU A 94 -1.52 -5.63 24.68
C GLU A 94 -2.37 -6.34 23.62
N VAL A 95 -1.72 -7.00 22.67
CA VAL A 95 -2.35 -7.77 21.60
C VAL A 95 -1.83 -9.20 21.66
N ARG A 96 -2.77 -10.15 21.73
CA ARG A 96 -2.48 -11.58 21.63
C ARG A 96 -2.92 -12.10 20.28
N PHE A 97 -2.02 -12.80 19.59
CA PHE A 97 -2.31 -13.35 18.27
C PHE A 97 -1.51 -14.63 18.03
N ARG A 98 -2.00 -15.46 17.11
CA ARG A 98 -1.38 -16.75 16.76
C ARG A 98 -0.79 -16.70 15.36
N TYR A 99 0.45 -17.19 15.22
CA TYR A 99 1.10 -17.38 13.94
C TYR A 99 1.90 -18.68 13.95
N ASN A 100 1.74 -19.53 12.91
CA ASN A 100 2.36 -20.85 12.81
C ASN A 100 2.23 -21.70 14.09
N GLY A 101 1.02 -21.76 14.66
CA GLY A 101 0.72 -22.50 15.89
C GLY A 101 1.28 -21.88 17.19
N THR A 102 2.09 -20.83 17.10
CA THR A 102 2.70 -20.16 18.25
C THR A 102 1.84 -18.97 18.67
N GLU A 103 1.47 -18.90 19.94
CA GLU A 103 0.84 -17.73 20.53
C GLU A 103 1.89 -16.65 20.85
N ARG A 104 1.59 -15.41 20.49
CA ARG A 104 2.40 -14.24 20.76
C ARG A 104 1.58 -13.25 21.56
N CYS A 105 2.18 -12.69 22.60
CA CYS A 105 1.61 -11.61 23.41
C CYS A 105 2.57 -10.42 23.32
N MET A 106 2.13 -9.34 22.70
CA MET A 106 2.95 -8.16 22.43
C MET A 106 2.27 -6.91 22.98
N VAL A 107 3.06 -5.99 23.52
CA VAL A 107 2.58 -4.66 23.92
C VAL A 107 3.04 -3.67 22.85
N TYR A 108 2.09 -3.04 22.19
CA TYR A 108 2.34 -2.06 21.14
C TYR A 108 2.05 -0.65 21.64
N HIS A 109 2.99 0.26 21.41
CA HIS A 109 2.72 1.68 21.43
C HIS A 109 1.70 2.02 20.34
N PHE A 110 0.86 3.03 20.54
CA PHE A 110 -0.17 3.40 19.56
C PHE A 110 0.43 3.78 18.19
N SER A 111 1.61 4.39 18.17
CA SER A 111 2.33 4.64 16.91
C SER A 111 2.76 3.37 16.17
N LYS A 112 3.00 2.26 16.86
CA LYS A 112 3.30 0.99 16.19
C LYS A 112 2.04 0.38 15.56
N LEU A 113 0.86 0.58 16.15
CA LEU A 113 -0.41 0.17 15.52
C LEU A 113 -0.62 0.88 14.18
N GLU A 114 -0.20 2.15 14.09
CA GLU A 114 -0.19 2.92 12.84
C GLU A 114 0.81 2.37 11.80
N LEU A 115 1.99 1.93 12.23
CA LEU A 115 2.92 1.23 11.33
C LEU A 115 2.34 -0.09 10.83
N ILE A 116 1.70 -0.88 11.71
CA ILE A 116 1.02 -2.14 11.34
C ILE A 116 -0.08 -1.87 10.31
N ARG A 117 -0.88 -0.80 10.52
CA ARG A 117 -1.89 -0.36 9.56
C ARG A 117 -1.29 -0.09 8.19
N ASN A 118 -0.22 0.70 8.14
CA ASN A 118 0.43 1.02 6.87
C ASN A 118 0.95 -0.25 6.20
N CYS A 119 1.58 -1.17 6.94
CA CYS A 119 2.00 -2.44 6.38
C CYS A 119 0.81 -3.20 5.76
N SER A 120 -0.29 -3.40 6.49
CA SER A 120 -1.45 -4.10 5.93
C SER A 120 -2.07 -3.39 4.72
N ASN A 121 -2.01 -2.06 4.65
CA ASN A 121 -2.58 -1.30 3.54
C ASN A 121 -1.72 -1.35 2.26
N TYR A 122 -0.38 -1.31 2.40
CA TYR A 122 0.53 -1.28 1.24
C TYR A 122 1.01 -2.68 0.81
N GLU A 123 0.79 -3.73 1.62
CA GLU A 123 1.19 -5.10 1.29
C GLU A 123 0.67 -5.57 -0.08
N PRO A 124 -0.64 -5.42 -0.43
CA PRO A 124 -1.14 -5.88 -1.71
C PRO A 124 -0.43 -5.23 -2.90
N ALA A 125 -0.21 -3.92 -2.83
CA ALA A 125 0.50 -3.17 -3.86
C ALA A 125 1.94 -3.66 -4.02
N ILE A 126 2.64 -3.91 -2.91
CA ILE A 126 4.05 -4.38 -2.93
C ILE A 126 4.16 -5.78 -3.51
N ILE A 127 3.23 -6.69 -3.19
CA ILE A 127 3.16 -8.02 -3.79
C ILE A 127 2.92 -7.89 -5.31
N SER A 128 1.97 -7.04 -5.70
CA SER A 128 1.67 -6.77 -7.11
C SER A 128 2.91 -6.27 -7.88
N TYR A 129 3.60 -5.27 -7.33
CA TYR A 129 4.83 -4.74 -7.94
C TYR A 129 5.94 -5.77 -8.06
N ARG A 130 6.12 -6.65 -7.06
CA ARG A 130 7.08 -7.75 -7.15
C ARG A 130 6.77 -8.69 -8.31
N HIS A 131 5.52 -9.08 -8.45
CA HIS A 131 5.09 -9.94 -9.56
C HIS A 131 5.26 -9.27 -10.91
N LEU A 132 4.88 -7.98 -11.03
CA LEU A 132 5.09 -7.18 -12.24
C LEU A 132 6.55 -7.09 -12.65
N LEU A 133 7.44 -6.75 -11.71
CA LEU A 133 8.86 -6.66 -11.97
C LEU A 133 9.43 -7.99 -12.44
N MET A 134 9.13 -9.09 -11.73
CA MET A 134 9.58 -10.42 -12.11
C MET A 134 9.08 -10.81 -13.50
N HIS A 135 7.80 -10.55 -13.81
CA HIS A 135 7.21 -10.89 -15.10
C HIS A 135 7.82 -10.09 -16.25
N ILE A 136 8.02 -8.78 -16.08
CA ILE A 136 8.63 -7.93 -17.10
C ILE A 136 10.10 -8.32 -17.34
N GLN A 137 10.86 -8.59 -16.27
CA GLN A 137 12.28 -8.96 -16.36
C GLN A 137 12.51 -10.35 -16.98
N SER A 138 11.61 -11.29 -16.71
CA SER A 138 11.72 -12.67 -17.22
C SER A 138 11.04 -12.85 -18.58
N GLY A 139 10.17 -11.91 -18.97
CA GLY A 139 9.36 -12.00 -20.18
C GLY A 139 10.11 -11.61 -21.47
N PRO A 140 9.48 -11.84 -22.63
CA PRO A 140 10.02 -11.46 -23.93
C PRO A 140 9.90 -9.94 -24.21
N PHE A 141 9.33 -9.16 -23.29
CA PHE A 141 9.03 -7.76 -23.49
C PHE A 141 10.28 -6.89 -23.33
N ASN A 142 10.69 -6.21 -24.40
CA ASN A 142 11.70 -5.14 -24.30
C ASN A 142 11.00 -3.78 -24.18
N LEU A 143 10.73 -3.38 -22.92
CA LEU A 143 10.11 -2.09 -22.61
C LEU A 143 11.11 -0.92 -22.59
N GLY A 144 12.41 -1.16 -22.79
CA GLY A 144 13.44 -0.12 -22.87
C GLY A 144 13.38 0.88 -21.71
N SER A 145 13.37 2.18 -22.04
CA SER A 145 13.31 3.27 -21.06
C SER A 145 12.02 3.29 -20.24
N ALA A 146 10.91 2.77 -20.76
CA ALA A 146 9.65 2.70 -20.02
C ALA A 146 9.75 1.78 -18.80
N PHE A 147 10.57 0.71 -18.89
CA PHE A 147 10.82 -0.15 -17.74
C PHE A 147 11.59 0.58 -16.64
N GLU A 148 12.61 1.35 -17.00
CA GLU A 148 13.36 2.14 -16.02
C GLU A 148 12.51 3.24 -15.38
N THR A 149 11.61 3.87 -16.15
CA THR A 149 10.61 4.79 -15.58
C THR A 149 9.70 4.09 -14.59
N PHE A 150 9.18 2.90 -14.93
CA PHE A 150 8.36 2.10 -14.02
C PHE A 150 9.12 1.73 -12.74
N ARG A 151 10.34 1.22 -12.86
CA ARG A 151 11.20 0.84 -11.73
C ARG A 151 11.47 1.96 -10.74
N ASN A 152 11.64 3.17 -11.25
CA ASN A 152 11.97 4.37 -10.48
C ASN A 152 10.73 5.17 -10.05
N SER A 153 9.54 4.77 -10.49
CA SER A 153 8.29 5.37 -10.03
C SER A 153 8.05 5.06 -8.56
N LEU A 154 7.33 5.96 -7.88
CA LEU A 154 6.97 5.77 -6.48
C LEU A 154 5.91 4.68 -6.35
N VAL A 155 5.89 3.97 -5.22
CA VAL A 155 4.85 2.98 -4.90
C VAL A 155 3.45 3.58 -4.96
N THR A 156 3.32 4.87 -4.63
CA THR A 156 2.07 5.64 -4.64
C THR A 156 1.80 6.36 -5.98
N SER A 157 2.58 6.07 -7.02
CA SER A 157 2.36 6.64 -8.33
C SER A 157 1.06 6.11 -8.93
N LYS A 158 0.35 7.02 -9.61
CA LYS A 158 -0.87 6.70 -10.35
C LYS A 158 -0.59 6.59 -11.84
N ILE A 159 -1.44 5.86 -12.54
CA ILE A 159 -1.51 5.95 -14.00
C ILE A 159 -2.14 7.30 -14.35
N GLN A 160 -1.52 8.00 -15.30
CA GLN A 160 -1.94 9.31 -15.77
C GLN A 160 -2.06 9.29 -17.30
N GLY A 161 -2.83 10.22 -17.84
CA GLY A 161 -2.98 10.41 -19.29
C GLY A 161 -4.21 9.76 -19.90
N PHE A 162 -5.06 9.11 -19.11
CA PHE A 162 -6.41 8.71 -19.51
C PHE A 162 -7.45 9.57 -18.80
N TYR A 163 -8.58 9.83 -19.47
CA TYR A 163 -9.69 10.61 -18.95
C TYR A 163 -10.34 9.95 -17.73
N VAL A 164 -10.39 8.61 -17.71
CA VAL A 164 -11.01 7.82 -16.64
C VAL A 164 -9.98 7.31 -15.61
N SER A 165 -8.67 7.44 -15.87
CA SER A 165 -7.65 6.83 -14.99
C SER A 165 -7.20 7.78 -13.87
N ASP A 166 -7.77 7.62 -12.68
CA ASP A 166 -7.13 8.08 -11.43
C ASP A 166 -6.90 6.89 -10.50
N PHE A 167 -6.10 5.93 -10.94
CA PHE A 167 -5.85 4.71 -10.17
C PHE A 167 -4.36 4.40 -10.02
N GLN A 168 -4.03 3.66 -8.97
CA GLN A 168 -2.66 3.35 -8.58
C GLN A 168 -2.00 2.38 -9.56
N LEU A 169 -0.70 2.55 -9.77
CA LEU A 169 0.07 1.80 -10.77
C LEU A 169 0.18 0.30 -10.43
N ASP A 170 0.04 -0.09 -9.15
CA ASP A 170 0.04 -1.47 -8.70
C ASP A 170 -1.14 -2.28 -9.26
N LYS A 171 -2.25 -1.62 -9.62
CA LYS A 171 -3.39 -2.28 -10.26
C LYS A 171 -3.06 -2.94 -11.58
N LEU A 172 -1.97 -2.55 -12.26
CA LEU A 172 -1.49 -3.26 -13.45
C LEU A 172 -1.21 -4.74 -13.19
N GLY A 173 -0.99 -5.13 -11.93
CA GLY A 173 -0.81 -6.54 -11.57
C GLY A 173 -2.00 -7.41 -11.92
N CYS A 174 -3.22 -6.86 -12.03
CA CYS A 174 -4.38 -7.65 -12.45
C CYS A 174 -4.31 -8.16 -13.90
N LEU A 175 -3.40 -7.62 -14.70
CA LEU A 175 -3.08 -8.12 -16.05
C LEU A 175 -2.23 -9.39 -16.01
N LEU A 176 -1.69 -9.75 -14.85
CA LEU A 176 -0.88 -10.95 -14.67
C LEU A 176 -1.69 -12.09 -14.06
N GLY A 177 -1.69 -13.25 -14.72
CA GLY A 177 -2.30 -14.48 -14.21
C GLY A 177 -3.82 -14.52 -14.36
N GLU A 178 -4.49 -15.23 -13.46
CA GLU A 178 -5.95 -15.49 -13.48
C GLU A 178 -6.69 -14.61 -12.46
N SER A 179 -6.40 -13.31 -12.44
CA SER A 179 -7.17 -12.34 -11.65
C SER A 179 -8.30 -11.73 -12.46
N TRP A 180 -9.36 -11.32 -11.77
CA TRP A 180 -10.39 -10.47 -12.37
C TRP A 180 -9.76 -9.13 -12.78
N LEU A 181 -10.05 -8.71 -14.01
CA LEU A 181 -9.65 -7.41 -14.51
C LEU A 181 -10.45 -6.33 -13.78
N GLU A 182 -9.76 -5.37 -13.17
CA GLU A 182 -10.42 -4.23 -12.55
C GLU A 182 -11.03 -3.30 -13.61
N GLU A 183 -12.19 -2.71 -13.31
CA GLU A 183 -12.91 -1.81 -14.21
C GLU A 183 -12.04 -0.63 -14.67
N ASP A 184 -11.29 -0.04 -13.74
CA ASP A 184 -10.38 1.08 -14.03
C ASP A 184 -9.34 0.71 -15.10
N ILE A 185 -8.81 -0.51 -15.03
CA ILE A 185 -7.80 -1.03 -15.97
C ILE A 185 -8.47 -1.31 -17.31
N PHE A 186 -9.65 -1.91 -17.30
CA PHE A 186 -10.43 -2.14 -18.51
C PHE A 186 -10.74 -0.83 -19.25
N ASN A 187 -11.19 0.19 -18.53
CA ASN A 187 -11.49 1.51 -19.09
C ASN A 187 -10.23 2.17 -19.68
N ALA A 188 -9.09 2.09 -18.98
CA ALA A 188 -7.82 2.59 -19.50
C ALA A 188 -7.38 1.86 -20.79
N LEU A 189 -7.58 0.54 -20.87
CA LEU A 189 -7.27 -0.23 -22.08
C LEU A 189 -8.20 0.14 -23.26
N LEU A 190 -9.47 0.39 -22.99
CA LEU A 190 -10.41 0.87 -24.02
C LEU A 190 -10.01 2.24 -24.55
N GLU A 191 -9.68 3.17 -23.65
CA GLU A 191 -9.24 4.51 -24.03
C GLU A 191 -7.91 4.47 -24.80
N PHE A 192 -6.96 3.64 -24.37
CA PHE A 192 -5.72 3.40 -25.09
C PHE A 192 -5.96 2.87 -26.51
N SER A 193 -6.84 1.88 -26.66
CA SER A 193 -7.22 1.32 -27.97
C SER A 193 -7.88 2.38 -28.87
N TYR A 194 -8.75 3.21 -28.30
CA TYR A 194 -9.36 4.33 -29.02
C TYR A 194 -8.30 5.31 -29.53
N PHE A 195 -7.32 5.69 -28.70
CA PHE A 195 -6.23 6.58 -29.11
C PHE A 195 -5.33 5.97 -30.18
N GLN A 196 -5.02 4.68 -30.09
CA GLN A 196 -4.23 4.00 -31.13
C GLN A 196 -4.96 4.01 -32.46
N ASN A 197 -6.24 3.61 -32.48
CA ASN A 197 -7.02 3.51 -33.72
C ASN A 197 -7.23 4.89 -34.37
N THR A 198 -7.45 5.94 -33.58
CA THR A 198 -7.56 7.31 -34.11
C THR A 198 -6.23 7.83 -34.65
N HIS A 199 -5.10 7.53 -34.00
CA HIS A 199 -3.76 7.86 -34.53
C HIS A 199 -3.44 7.17 -35.85
N TYR A 200 -3.80 5.89 -36.00
CA TYR A 200 -3.62 5.16 -37.26
C TYR A 200 -4.51 5.74 -38.38
N THR A 201 -5.75 6.10 -38.08
CA THR A 201 -6.68 6.66 -39.07
C THR A 201 -6.23 8.05 -39.56
N LEU A 202 -5.66 8.87 -38.66
CA LEU A 202 -5.12 10.21 -39.00
C LEU A 202 -3.83 10.17 -39.83
N SER A 203 -3.09 9.05 -39.80
CA SER A 203 -1.83 8.89 -40.55
C SER A 203 -2.02 8.27 -41.93
N SER A 204 -3.19 7.68 -42.23
CA SER A 204 -3.46 7.03 -43.51
C SER A 204 -4.35 7.82 -44.48
N GLU A 205 -5.25 8.71 -44.04
CA GLU A 205 -6.15 9.44 -44.96
C GLU A 205 -6.49 10.87 -44.49
N GLN A 206 -6.25 11.86 -45.38
CA GLN A 206 -7.02 13.10 -45.38
C GLN A 206 -8.48 12.74 -45.73
N ASN A 207 -9.41 13.00 -44.82
CA ASN A 207 -10.87 12.82 -44.89
C ASN A 207 -11.42 11.44 -44.46
N SER A 208 -11.81 11.34 -43.18
CA SER A 208 -13.13 10.80 -42.78
C SER A 208 -13.36 10.95 -41.28
N SER A 209 -14.44 11.68 -40.93
CA SER A 209 -15.22 11.53 -39.69
C SER A 209 -14.47 11.59 -38.35
N THR A 210 -13.69 12.65 -38.10
CA THR A 210 -13.15 12.92 -36.77
C THR A 210 -14.30 13.26 -35.81
N ILE A 211 -14.72 12.31 -34.97
CA ILE A 211 -15.51 12.62 -33.78
C ILE A 211 -14.54 13.04 -32.69
N LEU A 212 -14.34 14.36 -32.55
CA LEU A 212 -13.77 15.00 -31.36
C LEU A 212 -14.90 15.25 -30.36
N LEU A 213 -14.84 14.62 -29.19
CA LEU A 213 -15.69 14.94 -28.04
C LEU A 213 -14.93 14.68 -26.73
N PRO A 214 -15.25 15.41 -25.66
CA PRO A 214 -15.09 16.85 -25.46
C PRO A 214 -13.82 17.12 -24.63
N THR A 215 -13.03 18.10 -25.06
CA THR A 215 -12.15 18.82 -24.14
C THR A 215 -13.01 19.78 -23.32
N SER A 216 -12.87 19.74 -22.00
CA SER A 216 -13.27 20.86 -21.14
C SER A 216 -12.34 20.95 -19.94
N VAL A 217 -11.49 22.00 -20.03
CA VAL A 217 -10.81 22.82 -19.02
C VAL A 217 -10.66 22.26 -17.61
#